data_AF-Q307G7-F1
#
_entry.id   AF-Q307G7-F1
#
_cell.length_a   1.000
_cell.length_b   1.000
_cell.length_c   1.000
_cell.angle_alpha   90.00
_cell.angle_beta   90.00
_cell.angle_gamma   90.00
#
_symmetry.space_group_name_H-M   'P 1'
#
loop_
_entity.id
_entity.type
_entity.pdbx_description
1 polymer ?
#
loop_
_entity_poly.entity_id
_entity_poly.type
_entity_poly.pdbx_seq_one_letter_code
_entity_poly.pdbx_strand_id
1 'polypeptide(L)'
;TCSHCLEQPGCGWCTDPSNTGKGKCIEGSYKGPVKMPSQGPTGNSYPQPLLNSSMCLEDSRYNWSFIHCPACQCNGHSKCINQSICEKCENLTTGKHCETCISGFYGDPTNGGKCQPCRCNRHASLCNTNTGKCFCTTKGVKGDECQLCEVENRYQGNPLKGTCYYTLLIDYQFTFSLSQEDDRYYTAINFVATPDEQNRDLDMFINASKNFNLNITWAASFSAGTQAGEEMPVVSKTNIKE
;
A
#
# COMPACT_ATOMS: atom_id res chain seq x y z
N THR A 1 -4.54 9.80 15.86
CA THR A 1 -3.59 9.45 16.95
C THR A 1 -3.76 10.42 18.11
N CYS A 2 -3.08 10.18 19.25
CA CYS A 2 -3.07 11.16 20.35
C CYS A 2 -2.44 12.50 19.92
N SER A 3 -1.33 12.47 19.16
CA SER A 3 -0.67 13.70 18.68
C SER A 3 -1.63 14.60 17.91
N HIS A 4 -2.33 14.04 16.92
CA HIS A 4 -3.33 14.76 16.13
C HIS A 4 -4.52 15.26 16.96
N CYS A 5 -4.88 14.57 18.05
CA CYS A 5 -5.91 15.03 18.96
C CYS A 5 -5.49 16.30 19.73
N LEU A 6 -4.26 16.32 20.24
CA LEU A 6 -3.75 17.43 21.05
C LEU A 6 -3.35 18.66 20.23
N GLU A 7 -3.28 18.53 18.90
CA GLU A 7 -3.19 19.68 17.99
C GLU A 7 -4.46 20.54 18.01
N GLN A 8 -5.61 19.97 18.36
CA GLN A 8 -6.87 20.69 18.46
C GLN A 8 -7.03 21.32 19.85
N PRO A 9 -7.14 22.67 19.94
CA PRO A 9 -7.42 23.33 21.20
C PRO A 9 -8.72 22.81 21.82
N GLY A 10 -8.72 22.59 23.14
CA GLY A 10 -9.91 22.10 23.82
C GLY A 10 -10.23 20.64 23.56
N CYS A 11 -9.29 19.86 23.02
CA CYS A 11 -9.38 18.40 22.94
C CYS A 11 -8.35 17.74 23.85
N GLY A 12 -8.65 16.52 24.29
CA GLY A 12 -7.72 15.66 25.00
C GLY A 12 -7.96 14.19 24.70
N TRP A 13 -6.99 13.38 25.09
CA TRP A 13 -6.91 11.97 24.77
C TRP A 13 -7.28 11.10 25.97
N CYS A 14 -8.29 10.28 25.78
CA CYS A 14 -8.70 9.23 26.70
C CYS A 14 -8.04 7.92 26.32
N THR A 15 -7.08 7.49 27.12
CA THR A 15 -6.34 6.26 26.86
C THR A 15 -7.15 5.04 27.25
N ASP A 16 -7.22 4.07 26.35
CA ASP A 16 -7.84 2.78 26.59
C ASP A 16 -6.98 1.92 27.55
N PRO A 17 -7.59 1.13 28.46
CA PRO A 17 -6.87 0.37 29.48
C PRO A 17 -6.07 -0.84 28.96
N SER A 18 -6.13 -1.16 27.67
CA SER A 18 -5.43 -2.31 27.07
C SER A 18 -3.90 -2.23 27.09
N ASN A 19 -3.31 -1.09 27.47
CA ASN A 19 -1.86 -0.84 27.45
C ASN A 19 -1.24 -1.03 26.05
N THR A 20 -1.95 -0.57 25.02
CA THR A 20 -1.49 -0.61 23.62
C THR A 20 -1.38 0.77 22.98
N GLY A 21 -1.67 1.83 23.74
CA GLY A 21 -1.67 3.22 23.26
C GLY A 21 -2.91 3.62 22.46
N LYS A 22 -3.94 2.75 22.42
CA LYS A 22 -5.25 3.09 21.88
C LYS A 22 -5.95 4.13 22.76
N GLY A 23 -6.89 4.86 22.17
CA GLY A 23 -7.69 5.81 22.91
C GLY A 23 -8.70 6.55 22.05
N LYS A 24 -9.36 7.54 22.66
CA LYS A 24 -10.37 8.38 22.04
C LYS A 24 -10.00 9.84 22.20
N CYS A 25 -10.08 10.59 21.12
CA CYS A 25 -10.00 12.04 21.18
C CYS A 25 -11.38 12.59 21.56
N ILE A 26 -11.45 13.38 22.62
CA ILE A 26 -12.69 13.99 23.07
C ILE A 26 -12.44 15.42 23.52
N GLU A 27 -13.48 16.26 23.42
CA GLU A 27 -13.43 17.62 23.93
C GLU A 27 -13.15 17.63 25.44
N GLY A 28 -12.31 18.56 25.87
CA GLY A 28 -11.89 18.64 27.26
C GLY A 28 -11.02 19.84 27.57
N SER A 29 -10.56 19.87 28.81
CA SER A 29 -9.62 20.84 29.35
C SER A 29 -8.53 20.12 30.12
N TYR A 30 -7.59 20.86 30.69
CA TYR A 30 -6.61 20.30 31.63
C TYR A 30 -7.26 19.61 32.83
N LYS A 31 -8.52 19.95 33.16
CA LYS A 31 -9.29 19.30 34.23
C LYS A 31 -9.92 17.97 33.81
N GLY A 32 -10.08 17.73 32.51
CA GLY A 32 -10.73 16.53 31.99
C GLY A 32 -11.71 16.77 30.84
N PRO A 33 -12.40 15.70 30.41
CA PRO A 33 -13.42 15.75 29.36
C PRO A 33 -14.53 16.71 29.71
N VAL A 34 -15.00 17.47 28.73
CA VAL A 34 -16.12 18.39 28.92
C VAL A 34 -17.28 17.99 28.03
N LYS A 35 -18.50 18.21 28.53
CA LYS A 35 -19.73 18.10 27.75
C LYS A 35 -20.28 19.50 27.53
N MET A 36 -20.49 19.85 26.26
CA MET A 36 -21.24 21.04 25.90
C MET A 36 -22.75 20.79 26.12
N PRO A 37 -23.47 21.69 26.83
CA PRO A 37 -24.92 21.60 26.96
C PRO A 37 -25.60 21.67 25.59
N SER A 38 -26.56 20.77 25.33
CA SER A 38 -27.21 20.64 24.02
C SER A 38 -28.15 21.79 23.66
N GLN A 39 -28.58 22.60 24.63
CA GLN A 39 -29.50 23.74 24.46
C GLN A 39 -29.27 24.74 25.61
N GLY A 40 -28.97 25.99 25.29
CA GLY A 40 -29.01 27.08 26.27
C GLY A 40 -30.45 27.58 26.46
N PRO A 41 -30.83 28.10 27.64
CA PRO A 41 -32.06 28.87 27.75
C PRO A 41 -32.02 30.04 26.77
N THR A 42 -33.17 30.45 26.25
CA THR A 42 -33.35 31.67 25.45
C THR A 42 -32.77 32.88 26.21
N GLY A 43 -31.52 33.25 25.94
CA GLY A 43 -30.81 34.35 26.59
C GLY A 43 -29.33 34.38 26.21
N ASN A 44 -28.74 35.58 26.19
CA ASN A 44 -27.35 35.91 25.81
C ASN A 44 -26.25 35.29 26.72
N SER A 45 -26.41 34.05 27.19
CA SER A 45 -25.41 33.34 27.98
C SER A 45 -24.69 32.31 27.12
N TYR A 46 -23.38 32.47 26.95
CA TYR A 46 -22.53 31.44 26.35
C TYR A 46 -22.67 30.14 27.14
N PRO A 47 -22.98 28.99 26.51
CA PRO A 47 -23.10 27.72 27.21
C PRO A 47 -21.76 27.37 27.86
N GLN A 48 -21.77 27.13 29.18
CA GLN A 48 -20.55 26.78 29.91
C GLN A 48 -20.26 25.28 29.76
N PRO A 49 -19.02 24.88 29.45
CA PRO A 49 -18.63 23.48 29.38
C PRO A 49 -18.65 22.85 30.78
N LEU A 50 -19.34 21.71 30.92
CA LEU A 50 -19.45 20.97 32.17
C LEU A 50 -18.46 19.80 32.17
N LEU A 51 -17.67 19.65 33.23
CA LEU A 51 -16.76 18.52 33.39
C LEU A 51 -17.57 17.22 33.48
N ASN A 52 -17.20 16.22 32.67
CA ASN A 52 -17.84 14.92 32.71
C ASN A 52 -16.81 13.80 32.53
N SER A 53 -16.16 13.42 33.64
CA SER A 53 -15.15 12.36 33.66
C SER A 53 -15.67 10.99 33.20
N SER A 54 -16.99 10.78 33.21
CA SER A 54 -17.59 9.52 32.73
C SER A 54 -17.46 9.31 31.22
N MET A 55 -17.14 10.37 30.46
CA MET A 55 -16.88 10.26 29.02
C MET A 55 -15.57 9.52 28.70
N CYS A 56 -14.73 9.32 29.72
CA CYS A 56 -13.39 8.74 29.63
C CYS A 56 -13.28 7.45 30.47
N LEU A 57 -14.31 6.61 30.44
CA LEU A 57 -14.40 5.41 31.29
C LEU A 57 -14.51 4.13 30.47
N GLU A 58 -13.61 3.19 30.76
CA GLU A 58 -13.95 1.81 31.10
C GLU A 58 -13.17 1.42 32.38
N ASP A 59 -13.87 1.02 33.44
CA ASP A 59 -13.33 0.43 34.69
C ASP A 59 -12.49 1.30 35.64
N SER A 60 -12.90 2.55 35.91
CA SER A 60 -12.40 3.37 37.05
C SER A 60 -10.91 3.77 37.00
N ARG A 61 -10.17 3.46 35.92
CA ARG A 61 -8.80 3.94 35.68
C ARG A 61 -8.80 5.04 34.64
N TYR A 62 -9.11 6.25 35.09
CA TYR A 62 -9.10 7.46 34.27
C TYR A 62 -7.67 7.83 33.85
N ASN A 63 -7.36 7.76 32.54
CA ASN A 63 -6.07 8.17 31.99
C ASN A 63 -6.27 9.23 30.89
N TRP A 64 -6.37 10.48 31.34
CA TRP A 64 -6.62 11.67 30.53
C TRP A 64 -5.34 12.44 30.25
N SER A 65 -5.13 12.75 28.97
CA SER A 65 -3.98 13.50 28.47
C SER A 65 -4.46 14.75 27.73
N PHE A 66 -4.06 15.93 28.19
CA PHE A 66 -4.48 17.21 27.58
C PHE A 66 -3.32 18.02 26.97
N ILE A 67 -2.09 17.79 27.42
CA ILE A 67 -0.90 18.53 26.97
C ILE A 67 0.16 17.57 26.44
N HIS A 68 0.31 16.42 27.09
CA HIS A 68 1.27 15.39 26.69
C HIS A 68 0.55 14.07 26.48
N CYS A 69 0.87 13.43 25.36
CA CYS A 69 0.41 12.08 25.09
C CYS A 69 1.00 11.07 26.08
N PRO A 70 0.28 9.97 26.36
CA PRO A 70 0.84 8.85 27.10
C PRO A 70 2.10 8.32 26.40
N ALA A 71 3.05 7.82 27.17
CA ALA A 71 4.29 7.25 26.63
C ALA A 71 4.03 6.01 25.74
N CYS A 72 3.01 5.22 26.10
CA CYS A 72 2.56 4.08 25.31
C CYS A 72 1.73 4.55 24.10
N GLN A 73 2.23 4.32 22.89
CA GLN A 73 1.58 4.73 21.62
C GLN A 73 1.71 3.66 20.53
N CYS A 74 1.49 2.38 20.83
CA CYS A 74 1.63 1.28 19.86
C CYS A 74 0.43 1.12 18.90
N ASN A 75 -0.37 2.16 18.73
CA ASN A 75 -1.59 2.19 17.91
C ASN A 75 -2.56 1.02 18.12
N GLY A 76 -2.48 0.28 19.23
CA GLY A 76 -3.33 -0.89 19.41
C GLY A 76 -2.86 -2.19 18.81
N HIS A 77 -1.63 -2.24 18.30
CA HIS A 77 -1.07 -3.38 17.59
C HIS A 77 0.14 -4.00 18.31
N SER A 78 0.51 -3.49 19.48
CA SER A 78 1.43 -4.16 20.40
C SER A 78 1.06 -3.75 21.82
N LYS A 79 1.29 -4.63 22.79
CA LYS A 79 1.33 -4.21 24.20
C LYS A 79 2.63 -3.46 24.46
N CYS A 80 2.55 -2.39 25.25
CA CYS A 80 3.74 -1.63 25.63
C CYS A 80 4.53 -2.36 26.71
N ILE A 81 5.83 -2.53 26.48
CA ILE A 81 6.80 -2.92 27.51
C ILE A 81 7.56 -1.69 27.98
N ASN A 82 8.01 -1.68 29.23
CA ASN A 82 8.70 -0.53 29.83
C ASN A 82 7.95 0.80 29.56
N GLN A 83 6.62 0.77 29.66
CA GLN A 83 5.68 1.89 29.50
C GLN A 83 5.60 2.53 28.10
N SER A 84 6.51 2.26 27.16
CA SER A 84 6.60 3.02 25.90
C SER A 84 7.04 2.23 24.66
N ILE A 85 7.57 1.02 24.83
CA ILE A 85 8.20 0.26 23.74
C ILE A 85 7.20 -0.71 23.12
N CYS A 86 7.09 -0.68 21.79
CA CYS A 86 6.34 -1.63 20.98
C CYS A 86 7.30 -2.69 20.45
N GLU A 87 7.38 -3.86 21.09
CA GLU A 87 8.39 -4.87 20.74
C GLU A 87 7.98 -5.75 19.56
N LYS A 88 6.70 -6.13 19.48
CA LYS A 88 6.18 -7.06 18.46
C LYS A 88 4.86 -6.53 17.90
N CYS A 89 4.96 -5.78 16.81
CA CYS A 89 3.78 -5.32 16.09
C CYS A 89 3.00 -6.50 15.51
N GLU A 90 1.71 -6.56 15.84
CA GLU A 90 0.73 -7.54 15.39
C GLU A 90 -0.14 -6.95 14.27
N ASN A 91 -1.14 -7.70 13.81
CA ASN A 91 -2.13 -7.24 12.83
C ASN A 91 -1.53 -6.65 11.54
N LEU A 92 -0.40 -7.21 11.10
CA LEU A 92 0.26 -6.86 9.84
C LEU A 92 0.82 -5.43 9.84
N THR A 93 1.23 -4.95 11.00
CA THR A 93 1.82 -3.61 11.18
C THR A 93 3.32 -3.67 11.49
N THR A 94 3.98 -2.54 11.31
CA THR A 94 5.40 -2.31 11.59
C THR A 94 5.65 -0.84 11.91
N GLY A 95 6.90 -0.52 12.23
CA GLY A 95 7.31 0.79 12.74
C GLY A 95 7.49 0.80 14.25
N LYS A 96 8.01 1.90 14.77
CA LYS A 96 8.33 2.05 16.20
C LYS A 96 7.07 2.04 17.08
N HIS A 97 5.96 2.46 16.50
CA HIS A 97 4.65 2.63 17.12
C HIS A 97 3.59 1.76 16.45
N CYS A 98 3.99 0.77 15.63
CA CYS A 98 3.10 -0.06 14.83
C CYS A 98 2.13 0.77 13.96
N GLU A 99 2.66 1.87 13.41
CA GLU A 99 1.94 2.94 12.73
C GLU A 99 1.89 2.79 11.21
N THR A 100 2.57 1.77 10.67
CA THR A 100 2.60 1.48 9.23
C THR A 100 2.24 0.03 8.96
N CYS A 101 1.70 -0.27 7.79
CA CYS A 101 1.51 -1.65 7.36
C CYS A 101 2.84 -2.28 6.93
N ILE A 102 2.99 -3.59 7.15
CA ILE A 102 4.14 -4.34 6.60
C ILE A 102 4.10 -4.35 5.06
N SER A 103 5.25 -4.58 4.42
CA SER A 103 5.34 -4.69 2.97
C SER A 103 4.37 -5.73 2.39
N GLY A 104 3.69 -5.37 1.30
CA GLY A 104 2.62 -6.19 0.70
C GLY A 104 1.23 -5.96 1.30
N PHE A 105 1.12 -5.04 2.26
CA PHE A 105 -0.14 -4.62 2.86
C PHE A 105 -0.25 -3.10 2.88
N TYR A 106 -1.49 -2.59 2.90
CA TYR A 106 -1.78 -1.16 2.92
C TYR A 106 -2.98 -0.82 3.81
N GLY A 107 -3.07 0.45 4.20
CA GLY A 107 -4.17 1.00 4.99
C GLY A 107 -3.67 1.99 6.04
N ASP A 108 -4.59 2.42 6.90
CA ASP A 108 -4.28 3.24 8.06
C ASP A 108 -4.42 2.38 9.33
N PRO A 109 -3.31 1.95 9.96
CA PRO A 109 -3.35 1.18 11.20
C PRO A 109 -3.44 2.08 12.45
N THR A 110 -3.53 3.40 12.32
CA THR A 110 -3.50 4.26 13.50
C THR A 110 -4.70 3.99 14.42
N ASN A 111 -4.44 4.03 15.73
CA ASN A 111 -5.46 3.86 16.77
C ASN A 111 -6.37 2.63 16.61
N GLY A 112 -5.83 1.49 16.15
CA GLY A 112 -6.57 0.25 15.96
C GLY A 112 -7.19 0.06 14.59
N GLY A 113 -6.76 0.86 13.62
CA GLY A 113 -7.05 0.65 12.22
C GLY A 113 -6.53 -0.70 11.71
N LYS A 114 -6.64 -0.93 10.40
CA LYS A 114 -6.37 -2.26 9.82
C LYS A 114 -5.56 -2.15 8.55
N CYS A 115 -4.64 -3.09 8.40
CA CYS A 115 -3.92 -3.34 7.17
C CYS A 115 -4.63 -4.42 6.34
N GLN A 116 -4.65 -4.23 5.03
CA GLN A 116 -5.22 -5.16 4.06
C GLN A 116 -4.18 -5.55 3.01
N PRO A 117 -4.24 -6.79 2.47
CA PRO A 117 -3.28 -7.21 1.46
C PRO A 117 -3.42 -6.38 0.18
N CYS A 118 -2.29 -6.08 -0.47
CA CYS A 118 -2.28 -5.45 -1.78
C CYS A 118 -3.04 -6.31 -2.81
N ARG A 119 -3.84 -5.68 -3.67
CA ARG A 119 -4.66 -6.35 -4.70
C ARG A 119 -4.16 -5.99 -6.09
N CYS A 120 -3.03 -6.58 -6.49
CA CYS A 120 -2.33 -6.18 -7.71
C CYS A 120 -2.53 -7.14 -8.90
N ASN A 121 -3.63 -7.90 -8.92
CA ASN A 121 -3.99 -8.81 -10.01
C ASN A 121 -2.85 -9.75 -10.49
N ARG A 122 -1.99 -10.20 -9.57
CA ARG A 122 -0.78 -11.04 -9.83
C ARG A 122 0.34 -10.36 -10.62
N HIS A 123 0.20 -9.07 -10.93
CA HIS A 123 1.21 -8.24 -11.60
C HIS A 123 2.07 -7.42 -10.63
N ALA A 124 1.87 -7.59 -9.32
CA ALA A 124 2.79 -7.15 -8.28
C ALA A 124 2.48 -7.87 -6.96
N SER A 125 3.46 -7.91 -6.06
CA SER A 125 3.26 -8.30 -4.65
C SER A 125 3.33 -7.11 -3.69
N LEU A 126 3.86 -5.97 -4.16
CA LEU A 126 4.07 -4.75 -3.39
C LEU A 126 3.17 -3.63 -3.89
N CYS A 127 2.69 -2.82 -2.95
CA CYS A 127 1.95 -1.61 -3.21
C CYS A 127 2.37 -0.53 -2.21
N ASN A 128 1.98 0.71 -2.49
CA ASN A 128 2.13 1.81 -1.55
C ASN A 128 1.35 1.51 -0.26
N THR A 129 2.01 1.57 0.89
CA THR A 129 1.44 1.18 2.19
C THR A 129 0.29 2.07 2.66
N ASN A 130 0.15 3.29 2.12
CA ASN A 130 -0.90 4.22 2.50
C ASN A 130 -2.07 4.18 1.51
N THR A 131 -1.77 4.18 0.20
CA THR A 131 -2.80 4.31 -0.84
C THR A 131 -3.26 2.97 -1.42
N GLY A 132 -2.47 1.91 -1.28
CA GLY A 132 -2.74 0.61 -1.92
C GLY A 132 -2.37 0.54 -3.40
N LYS A 133 -1.86 1.62 -3.99
CA LYS A 133 -1.45 1.66 -5.40
C LYS A 133 -0.30 0.69 -5.65
N CYS A 134 -0.51 -0.25 -6.55
CA CYS A 134 0.44 -1.30 -6.88
C CYS A 134 1.66 -0.81 -7.66
N PHE A 135 2.80 -1.43 -7.38
CA PHE A 135 4.03 -1.24 -8.14
C PHE A 135 4.14 -2.33 -9.21
N CYS A 136 3.45 -2.14 -10.34
CA CYS A 136 3.34 -3.16 -11.38
C CYS A 136 4.73 -3.60 -11.90
N THR A 137 4.92 -4.91 -12.02
CA THR A 137 6.23 -5.51 -12.34
C THR A 137 6.40 -5.82 -13.82
N THR A 138 5.34 -5.70 -14.61
CA THR A 138 5.36 -5.98 -16.04
C THR A 138 5.15 -4.70 -16.84
N LYS A 139 6.08 -4.40 -17.76
CA LYS A 139 5.97 -3.21 -18.60
C LYS A 139 4.70 -3.29 -19.46
N GLY A 140 3.99 -2.16 -19.54
CA GLY A 140 2.73 -2.06 -20.25
C GLY A 140 1.50 -2.50 -19.46
N VAL A 141 1.67 -3.00 -18.23
CA VAL A 141 0.58 -3.18 -17.26
C VAL A 141 0.55 -1.95 -16.33
N LYS A 142 -0.64 -1.36 -16.15
CA LYS A 142 -0.84 -0.13 -15.37
C LYS A 142 -2.17 -0.13 -14.60
N GLY A 143 -2.42 0.95 -13.88
CA GLY A 143 -3.58 1.15 -13.02
C GLY A 143 -3.25 0.86 -11.55
N ASP A 144 -4.11 1.31 -10.64
CA ASP A 144 -3.84 1.22 -9.21
C ASP A 144 -3.76 -0.22 -8.69
N GLU A 145 -4.41 -1.15 -9.38
CA GLU A 145 -4.42 -2.58 -9.10
C GLU A 145 -3.72 -3.39 -10.21
N CYS A 146 -2.97 -2.73 -11.11
CA CYS A 146 -2.37 -3.36 -12.30
C CYS A 146 -3.42 -4.06 -13.20
N GLN A 147 -4.57 -3.43 -13.38
CA GLN A 147 -5.74 -3.98 -14.06
C GLN A 147 -5.93 -3.50 -15.51
N LEU A 148 -5.05 -2.62 -16.01
CA LEU A 148 -5.18 -2.01 -17.33
C LEU A 148 -3.92 -2.25 -18.17
N CYS A 149 -4.07 -2.31 -19.49
CA CYS A 149 -2.95 -2.19 -20.41
C CYS A 149 -2.67 -0.72 -20.74
N GLU A 150 -1.40 -0.41 -20.98
CA GLU A 150 -0.91 0.88 -21.49
C GLU A 150 -1.16 1.00 -22.99
N VAL A 151 -2.44 1.10 -23.38
CA VAL A 151 -2.90 1.12 -24.76
C VAL A 151 -2.30 2.26 -25.60
N GLU A 152 -1.99 3.39 -24.96
CA GLU A 152 -1.30 4.52 -25.60
C GLU A 152 0.08 4.16 -26.13
N ASN A 153 0.75 3.18 -25.51
CA ASN A 153 2.04 2.64 -25.92
C ASN A 153 1.90 1.33 -26.71
N ARG A 154 0.73 1.08 -27.31
CA ARG A 154 0.42 -0.09 -28.15
C ARG A 154 0.45 -1.43 -27.40
N TYR A 155 0.34 -1.43 -26.07
CA TYR A 155 0.14 -2.66 -25.32
C TYR A 155 -1.31 -3.12 -25.42
N GLN A 156 -1.49 -4.40 -25.70
CA GLN A 156 -2.79 -5.04 -25.84
C GLN A 156 -2.86 -6.34 -25.02
N GLY A 157 -4.07 -6.75 -24.63
CA GLY A 157 -4.30 -7.95 -23.84
C GLY A 157 -5.30 -7.71 -22.73
N ASN A 158 -5.30 -8.59 -21.73
CA ASN A 158 -6.16 -8.47 -20.57
C ASN A 158 -5.42 -8.90 -19.30
N PRO A 159 -4.94 -7.95 -18.47
CA PRO A 159 -4.16 -8.28 -17.27
C PRO A 159 -4.99 -8.96 -16.17
N LEU A 160 -6.34 -8.88 -16.23
CA LEU A 160 -7.20 -9.62 -15.30
C LEU A 160 -7.31 -11.11 -15.62
N LYS A 161 -7.02 -11.49 -16.87
CA LYS A 161 -7.07 -12.88 -17.35
C LYS A 161 -5.72 -13.42 -17.86
N GLY A 162 -4.68 -12.61 -17.75
CA GLY A 162 -3.38 -12.86 -18.38
C GLY A 162 -2.49 -11.66 -18.15
N THR A 163 -1.95 -11.08 -19.22
CA THR A 163 -1.06 -9.92 -19.16
C THR A 163 -1.24 -9.03 -20.39
N CYS A 164 -0.42 -7.98 -20.47
CA CYS A 164 -0.35 -7.08 -21.60
C CYS A 164 0.89 -7.41 -22.44
N TYR A 165 0.73 -7.36 -23.75
CA TYR A 165 1.76 -7.68 -24.74
C TYR A 165 1.96 -6.50 -25.67
N TYR A 166 3.21 -6.26 -26.03
CA TYR A 166 3.54 -5.35 -27.12
C TYR A 166 3.63 -6.13 -28.43
N THR A 167 2.86 -5.70 -29.44
CA THR A 167 2.91 -6.32 -30.77
C THR A 167 4.18 -5.91 -31.50
N LEU A 168 5.09 -6.86 -31.70
CA LEU A 168 6.28 -6.67 -32.53
C LEU A 168 5.94 -7.00 -33.99
N LEU A 169 6.14 -6.02 -34.85
CA LEU A 169 6.15 -6.25 -36.29
C LEU A 169 7.47 -6.91 -36.68
N ILE A 170 7.43 -7.78 -37.68
CA ILE A 170 8.62 -8.42 -38.23
C ILE A 170 9.59 -7.34 -38.72
N ASP A 171 10.90 -7.56 -38.50
CA ASP A 171 11.99 -6.63 -38.82
C ASP A 171 11.98 -5.31 -38.02
N TYR A 172 11.15 -5.19 -36.97
CA TYR A 172 11.10 -4.00 -36.12
C TYR A 172 11.99 -4.14 -34.88
N GLN A 173 12.85 -3.14 -34.66
CA GLN A 173 13.63 -3.03 -33.43
C GLN A 173 12.80 -2.32 -32.35
N PHE A 174 12.61 -2.99 -31.20
CA PHE A 174 12.05 -2.37 -30.02
C PHE A 174 13.16 -1.98 -29.03
N THR A 175 13.20 -0.71 -28.66
CA THR A 175 14.16 -0.17 -27.68
C THR A 175 13.37 0.37 -26.49
N PHE A 176 13.76 -0.03 -25.28
CA PHE A 176 13.21 0.51 -24.04
C PHE A 176 14.33 0.92 -23.09
N SER A 177 14.04 1.91 -22.24
CA SER A 177 14.92 2.34 -21.15
C SER A 177 14.25 2.00 -19.82
N LEU A 178 15.04 1.48 -18.87
CA LEU A 178 14.63 1.23 -17.48
C LEU A 178 15.35 2.20 -16.53
N SER A 179 15.46 3.46 -16.94
CA SER A 179 16.28 4.46 -16.24
C SER A 179 15.48 5.35 -15.30
N GLN A 180 14.14 5.29 -15.31
CA GLN A 180 13.31 6.16 -14.49
C GLN A 180 13.11 5.57 -13.10
N GLU A 181 12.83 6.42 -12.11
CA GLU A 181 12.60 5.97 -10.74
C GLU A 181 11.40 5.02 -10.63
N ASP A 182 10.35 5.28 -11.43
CA ASP A 182 9.17 4.42 -11.52
C ASP A 182 9.47 3.07 -12.20
N ASP A 183 10.53 2.98 -13.03
CA ASP A 183 10.88 1.74 -13.73
C ASP A 183 11.52 0.69 -12.82
N ARG A 184 11.90 1.06 -11.58
CA ARG A 184 12.62 0.21 -10.63
C ARG A 184 11.90 -1.09 -10.24
N TYR A 185 10.59 -1.15 -10.46
CA TYR A 185 9.76 -2.31 -10.12
C TYR A 185 9.54 -3.24 -11.32
N TYR A 186 9.81 -2.77 -12.55
CA TYR A 186 9.68 -3.61 -13.73
C TYR A 186 10.75 -4.70 -13.74
N THR A 187 10.30 -5.93 -13.92
CA THR A 187 11.14 -7.14 -14.00
C THR A 187 10.80 -8.00 -15.21
N ALA A 188 9.70 -7.70 -15.91
CA ALA A 188 9.24 -8.42 -17.08
C ALA A 188 8.72 -7.48 -18.17
N ILE A 189 8.83 -7.91 -19.42
CA ILE A 189 8.21 -7.30 -20.59
C ILE A 189 7.77 -8.43 -21.52
N ASN A 190 6.57 -8.31 -22.09
CA ASN A 190 5.99 -9.34 -22.93
C ASN A 190 5.80 -8.83 -24.35
N PHE A 191 6.20 -9.65 -25.30
CA PHE A 191 6.06 -9.38 -26.72
C PHE A 191 5.17 -10.43 -27.37
N VAL A 192 4.44 -10.02 -28.41
CA VAL A 192 3.70 -10.94 -29.28
C VAL A 192 4.07 -10.65 -30.73
N ALA A 193 4.36 -11.70 -31.48
CA ALA A 193 4.57 -11.64 -32.92
C ALA A 193 3.58 -12.61 -33.58
N THR A 194 2.91 -12.15 -34.63
CA THR A 194 2.00 -12.97 -35.45
C THR A 194 2.62 -13.07 -36.84
N PRO A 195 3.26 -14.19 -37.19
CA PRO A 195 3.82 -14.38 -38.53
C PRO A 195 2.71 -14.39 -39.59
N ASP A 196 2.91 -13.66 -40.69
CA ASP A 196 1.97 -13.66 -41.82
C ASP A 196 2.05 -14.96 -42.65
N GLU A 197 3.16 -15.69 -42.55
CA GLU A 197 3.43 -16.92 -43.29
C GLU A 197 3.59 -18.12 -42.34
N GLN A 198 3.12 -19.30 -42.78
CA GLN A 198 3.32 -20.55 -42.05
C GLN A 198 4.77 -21.04 -42.21
N ASN A 199 5.34 -21.63 -41.15
CA ASN A 199 6.71 -22.19 -41.12
C ASN A 199 7.84 -21.16 -41.33
N ARG A 200 7.64 -19.91 -40.88
CA ARG A 200 8.71 -18.92 -40.82
C ARG A 200 9.41 -18.98 -39.46
N ASP A 201 10.73 -19.10 -39.46
CA ASP A 201 11.55 -19.02 -38.25
C ASP A 201 11.56 -17.58 -37.70
N LEU A 202 11.54 -17.45 -36.37
CA LEU A 202 11.62 -16.16 -35.69
C LEU A 202 13.01 -15.98 -35.07
N ASP A 203 13.79 -15.07 -35.65
CA ASP A 203 15.08 -14.67 -35.09
C ASP A 203 14.90 -13.48 -34.13
N MET A 204 15.46 -13.59 -32.93
CA MET A 204 15.44 -12.53 -31.92
C MET A 204 16.85 -12.14 -31.51
N PHE A 205 17.14 -10.84 -31.60
CA PHE A 205 18.40 -10.26 -31.16
C PHE A 205 18.14 -9.32 -29.99
N ILE A 206 18.84 -9.52 -28.88
CA ILE A 206 18.75 -8.66 -27.69
C ILE A 206 20.11 -8.01 -27.48
N ASN A 207 20.11 -6.68 -27.46
CA ASN A 207 21.29 -5.88 -27.18
C ASN A 207 21.03 -5.03 -25.92
N ALA A 208 22.02 -4.93 -25.02
CA ALA A 208 21.91 -4.18 -23.78
C ALA A 208 23.15 -3.33 -23.55
N SER A 209 22.96 -2.10 -23.09
CA SER A 209 24.04 -1.14 -22.81
C SER A 209 24.73 -1.35 -21.45
N LYS A 210 24.25 -2.30 -20.66
CA LYS A 210 24.76 -2.62 -19.32
C LYS A 210 24.58 -4.11 -19.06
N ASN A 211 25.36 -4.62 -18.11
CA ASN A 211 25.22 -5.99 -17.66
C ASN A 211 23.83 -6.26 -17.09
N PHE A 212 23.23 -7.38 -17.48
CA PHE A 212 21.89 -7.76 -17.03
C PHE A 212 21.74 -9.29 -16.92
N ASN A 213 20.69 -9.69 -16.20
CA ASN A 213 20.21 -11.06 -16.17
C ASN A 213 19.01 -11.18 -17.09
N LEU A 214 18.93 -12.29 -17.82
CA LEU A 214 17.90 -12.52 -18.82
C LEU A 214 17.32 -13.92 -18.64
N ASN A 215 16.00 -13.98 -18.61
CA ASN A 215 15.24 -15.21 -18.72
C ASN A 215 14.21 -15.02 -19.84
N ILE A 216 14.27 -15.88 -20.86
CA ILE A 216 13.31 -15.87 -21.97
C ILE A 216 12.50 -17.15 -21.88
N THR A 217 11.19 -16.97 -21.83
CA THR A 217 10.19 -18.02 -22.00
C THR A 217 9.40 -17.76 -23.26
N TRP A 218 8.80 -18.80 -23.83
CA TRP A 218 7.90 -18.68 -24.96
C TRP A 218 6.64 -19.50 -24.73
N ALA A 219 5.54 -19.09 -25.34
CA ALA A 219 4.30 -19.85 -25.40
C ALA A 219 3.61 -19.58 -26.73
N ALA A 220 2.96 -20.60 -27.30
CA ALA A 220 2.05 -20.39 -28.41
C ALA A 220 0.87 -19.54 -27.91
N SER A 221 0.58 -18.42 -28.57
CA SER A 221 -0.52 -17.57 -28.17
C SER A 221 -1.86 -18.29 -28.38
N PHE A 222 -2.86 -17.98 -27.54
CA PHE A 222 -4.24 -18.38 -27.76
C PHE A 222 -5.18 -17.18 -27.63
N SER A 223 -6.35 -17.34 -28.23
CA SER A 223 -7.40 -16.34 -28.48
C SER A 223 -7.57 -15.23 -27.43
N ALA A 224 -7.67 -13.99 -27.92
CA ALA A 224 -8.12 -12.80 -27.16
C ALA A 224 -7.22 -12.33 -26.00
N GLY A 225 -5.90 -12.53 -26.10
CA GLY A 225 -4.94 -11.90 -25.17
C GLY A 225 -4.92 -12.51 -23.78
N THR A 226 -5.38 -13.75 -23.64
CA THR A 226 -5.28 -14.56 -22.42
C THR A 226 -4.29 -15.69 -22.65
N GLN A 227 -3.35 -15.84 -21.72
CA GLN A 227 -2.33 -16.90 -21.74
C GLN A 227 -3.03 -18.26 -21.78
N ALA A 228 -2.91 -19.01 -22.87
CA ALA A 228 -3.32 -20.41 -22.91
C ALA A 228 -2.12 -21.24 -23.34
N GLY A 229 -1.39 -21.72 -22.36
CA GLY A 229 -0.19 -22.52 -22.56
C GLY A 229 0.72 -22.41 -21.34
N GLU A 230 1.43 -23.50 -21.07
CA GLU A 230 2.54 -23.48 -20.13
C GLU A 230 3.71 -22.75 -20.79
N GLU A 231 4.34 -21.81 -20.09
CA GLU A 231 5.53 -21.13 -20.58
C GLU A 231 6.70 -22.09 -20.66
N MET A 232 7.28 -22.22 -21.85
CA MET A 232 8.44 -23.06 -22.09
C MET A 232 9.72 -22.22 -21.98
N PRO A 233 10.69 -22.62 -21.14
CA PRO A 233 11.96 -21.90 -21.04
C PRO A 233 12.77 -22.04 -22.33
N VAL A 234 13.31 -20.94 -22.83
CA VAL A 234 14.19 -20.89 -24.02
C VAL A 234 15.64 -20.71 -23.59
N VAL A 235 15.91 -19.65 -22.84
CA VAL A 235 17.27 -19.31 -22.40
C VAL A 235 17.21 -18.62 -21.04
N SER A 236 18.12 -19.01 -20.15
CA SER A 236 18.36 -18.32 -18.89
C SER A 236 19.86 -18.04 -18.77
N LYS A 237 20.21 -16.78 -18.64
CA LYS A 237 21.59 -16.30 -18.58
C LYS A 237 21.72 -15.21 -17.53
N THR A 238 22.79 -15.29 -16.75
CA THR A 238 23.11 -14.31 -15.71
C THR A 238 24.41 -13.59 -16.03
N ASN A 239 24.52 -12.32 -15.63
CA ASN A 239 25.72 -11.51 -15.85
C ASN A 239 26.12 -11.45 -17.32
N ILE A 240 25.16 -11.32 -18.24
CA ILE A 240 25.45 -11.08 -19.66
C ILE A 240 26.21 -9.76 -19.72
N LYS A 241 27.44 -9.81 -20.23
CA LYS A 241 28.26 -8.64 -20.54
C LYS A 241 28.11 -8.34 -22.03
N GLU A 242 28.30 -7.07 -22.40
CA GLU A 242 28.31 -6.58 -23.79
C GLU A 242 29.01 -7.54 -24.76
#